data_AF-A0A5B6W111-F1
#
_entry.id   AF-A0A5B6W111-F1
#
_cell.length_a   1.000
_cell.length_b   1.000
_cell.length_c   1.000
_cell.angle_alpha   90.00
_cell.angle_beta   90.00
_cell.angle_gamma   90.00
#
_symmetry.space_group_name_H-M   'P 1'
#
loop_
_entity.id
_entity.type
_entity.pdbx_description
1 polymer ?
#
loop_
_entity_poly.entity_id
_entity_poly.type
_entity_poly.pdbx_seq_one_letter_code
_entity_poly.pdbx_strand_id
1 'polypeptide(L)'
;MERMSWALVWLNLAFELVVAISVCDGQFPAMFVMGDSLVDNGNNNGLRSLAKSNYPPYGIDFQGGPTGRFTNGKSIIDLLGDLLGLPLLPAFTVTFTGQLDIRVGVNYASAAAGILDESGLNLVTSNLISSKVDSLFSPLNERK
;
A
#
# COMPACT_ATOMS: atom_id res chain seq x y z
N MET A 1 16.43 48.54 -29.64
CA MET A 1 16.95 47.76 -28.50
C MET A 1 15.78 47.57 -27.54
N GLU A 2 14.99 46.52 -27.79
CA GLU A 2 13.71 46.32 -27.10
C GLU A 2 13.97 45.98 -25.64
N ARG A 3 13.46 46.83 -24.72
CA ARG A 3 13.51 46.58 -23.29
C ARG A 3 12.57 45.43 -23.00
N MET A 4 13.11 44.21 -22.92
CA MET A 4 12.37 43.03 -22.47
C MET A 4 11.69 43.38 -21.14
N SER A 5 10.36 43.36 -21.11
CA SER A 5 9.60 43.66 -19.90
C SER A 5 9.91 42.59 -18.86
N TRP A 6 10.60 42.96 -17.79
CA TRP A 6 10.92 42.07 -16.67
C TRP A 6 9.68 41.37 -16.10
N ALA A 7 8.49 42.00 -16.22
CA ALA A 7 7.23 41.40 -15.83
C ALA A 7 6.92 40.11 -16.62
N LEU A 8 7.25 40.06 -17.92
CA LEU A 8 7.04 38.87 -18.75
C LEU A 8 7.99 37.73 -18.39
N VAL A 9 9.21 38.07 -17.92
CA VAL A 9 10.18 37.10 -17.43
C VAL A 9 9.68 36.48 -16.12
N TRP A 10 9.24 37.31 -15.17
CA TRP A 10 8.65 36.84 -13.92
C TRP A 10 7.37 36.03 -14.14
N LEU A 11 6.54 36.42 -15.11
CA LEU A 11 5.33 35.68 -15.46
C LEU A 11 5.64 34.29 -16.05
N ASN A 12 6.64 34.19 -16.93
CA ASN A 12 7.09 32.89 -17.45
C ASN A 12 7.69 32.02 -16.35
N LEU A 13 8.53 32.58 -15.47
CA LEU A 13 9.10 31.83 -14.34
C LEU A 13 8.02 31.30 -13.39
N ALA A 14 7.01 32.12 -13.09
CA ALA A 14 5.88 31.70 -12.27
C ALA A 14 5.05 30.61 -12.97
N PHE A 15 4.85 30.72 -14.28
CA PHE A 15 4.13 29.71 -15.06
C PHE A 15 4.87 28.37 -15.10
N GLU A 16 6.17 28.38 -15.36
CA GLU A 16 7.01 27.17 -15.33
C GLU A 16 7.03 26.53 -13.93
N LEU A 17 7.08 27.34 -12.87
CA LEU A 17 7.00 26.86 -11.49
C LEU A 17 5.64 26.20 -11.19
N VAL A 18 4.53 26.79 -11.64
CA VAL A 18 3.17 26.23 -11.47
C VAL A 18 3.01 24.93 -12.26
N VAL A 19 3.54 24.87 -13.49
CA VAL A 19 3.54 23.64 -14.30
C VAL A 19 4.37 22.54 -13.64
N ALA A 20 5.55 22.87 -13.09
CA ALA A 20 6.39 21.90 -12.39
C ALA A 20 5.69 21.32 -11.14
N ILE A 21 4.94 22.15 -10.40
CA ILE A 21 4.14 21.70 -9.25
C ILE A 21 2.97 20.81 -9.69
N SER A 22 2.38 21.04 -10.87
CA SER A 22 1.25 20.22 -11.35
C SER A 22 1.66 18.84 -11.88
N VAL A 23 2.92 18.65 -12.31
CA VAL A 23 3.40 17.39 -12.90
C VAL A 23 3.80 16.36 -11.84
N CYS A 24 3.94 16.75 -10.57
CA CYS A 24 4.23 15.81 -9.48
C CYS A 24 2.99 15.15 -8.87
N ASP A 25 1.79 15.48 -9.35
CA ASP A 25 0.55 14.84 -8.90
C ASP A 25 0.22 13.62 -9.78
N GLY A 26 0.53 12.42 -9.26
CA GLY A 26 -0.13 11.17 -9.62
C GLY A 26 0.32 10.48 -10.91
N GLN A 27 1.57 10.00 -10.99
CA GLN A 27 1.93 8.99 -12.00
C GLN A 27 1.28 7.61 -11.73
N PHE A 28 0.94 7.32 -10.47
CA PHE A 28 0.37 6.04 -10.06
C PHE A 28 -0.89 6.29 -9.21
N PRO A 29 -2.09 5.94 -9.70
CA PRO A 29 -3.33 6.22 -8.99
C PRO A 29 -3.60 5.26 -7.82
N ALA A 30 -3.02 4.06 -7.84
CA ALA A 30 -3.23 3.04 -6.82
C ALA A 30 -2.11 1.99 -6.82
N MET A 31 -1.90 1.32 -5.68
CA MET A 31 -1.03 0.15 -5.57
C MET A 31 -1.74 -1.01 -4.85
N PHE A 32 -1.81 -2.16 -5.51
CA PHE A 32 -2.37 -3.39 -4.93
C PHE A 32 -1.26 -4.39 -4.66
N VAL A 33 -1.19 -4.86 -3.42
CA VAL A 33 -0.04 -5.64 -2.94
C VAL A 33 -0.50 -7.02 -2.55
N MET A 34 0.25 -8.03 -3.01
CA MET A 34 -0.01 -9.43 -2.75
C MET A 34 1.29 -10.11 -2.35
N GLY A 35 1.20 -11.08 -1.45
CA GLY A 35 2.36 -11.83 -1.00
C GLY A 35 2.15 -12.45 0.37
N ASP A 36 3.27 -12.68 1.03
CA ASP A 36 3.41 -13.37 2.30
C ASP A 36 3.77 -12.39 3.45
N SER A 37 4.51 -12.85 4.46
CA SER A 37 4.94 -12.06 5.60
C SER A 37 5.86 -10.90 5.26
N LEU A 38 6.62 -10.96 4.16
CA LEU A 38 7.58 -9.90 3.81
C LEU A 38 6.89 -8.58 3.46
N VAL A 39 5.63 -8.68 3.05
CA VAL A 39 4.83 -7.55 2.58
C VAL A 39 3.50 -7.44 3.33
N ASP A 40 3.27 -8.26 4.36
CA ASP A 40 2.10 -8.16 5.24
C ASP A 40 2.19 -6.92 6.13
N ASN A 41 1.13 -6.12 6.17
CA ASN A 41 1.01 -4.93 7.00
C ASN A 41 0.08 -5.11 8.20
N GLY A 42 -0.45 -6.33 8.43
CA GLY A 42 -1.32 -6.66 9.55
C GLY A 42 -2.60 -7.40 9.18
N ASN A 43 -2.68 -7.98 7.98
CA ASN A 43 -3.86 -8.75 7.57
C ASN A 43 -4.12 -9.94 8.51
N ASN A 44 -3.07 -10.53 9.06
CA ASN A 44 -3.19 -11.66 9.98
C ASN A 44 -3.63 -11.31 11.40
N ASN A 45 -3.72 -10.03 11.78
CA ASN A 45 -3.96 -9.63 13.16
C ASN A 45 -5.28 -10.17 13.73
N GLY A 46 -6.33 -10.21 12.91
CA GLY A 46 -7.66 -10.74 13.27
C GLY A 46 -7.82 -12.26 13.13
N LEU A 47 -6.88 -12.97 12.50
CA LEU A 47 -6.98 -14.41 12.25
C LEU A 47 -6.47 -15.21 13.45
N ARG A 48 -6.96 -16.44 13.68
CA ARG A 48 -6.34 -17.35 14.67
C ARG A 48 -5.09 -18.00 14.07
N SER A 49 -3.99 -17.24 14.06
CA SER A 49 -2.71 -17.61 13.43
C SER A 49 -1.52 -17.39 14.36
N LEU A 50 -0.48 -18.21 14.22
CA LEU A 50 0.85 -17.96 14.78
C LEU A 50 1.67 -16.97 13.94
N ALA A 51 1.30 -16.75 12.68
CA ALA A 51 1.95 -15.84 11.75
C ALA A 51 1.46 -14.40 11.97
N LYS A 52 1.71 -13.85 13.16
CA LYS A 52 1.42 -12.46 13.54
C LYS A 52 2.68 -11.75 13.99
N SER A 53 2.68 -10.43 13.85
CA SER A 53 3.76 -9.53 14.27
C SER A 53 3.21 -8.22 14.85
N ASN A 54 2.00 -8.25 15.42
CA ASN A 54 1.38 -7.12 16.11
C ASN A 54 1.78 -7.06 17.60
N TYR A 55 3.04 -7.38 17.90
CA TYR A 55 3.60 -7.38 19.25
C TYR A 55 5.10 -7.00 19.21
N PRO A 56 5.69 -6.51 20.32
CA PRO A 56 7.11 -6.19 20.38
C PRO A 56 8.00 -7.44 20.13
N PRO A 57 9.16 -7.32 19.47
CA PRO A 57 9.86 -6.07 19.14
C PRO A 57 9.42 -5.43 17.81
N TYR A 58 8.46 -6.00 17.08
CA TYR A 58 8.02 -5.46 15.79
C TYR A 58 7.36 -4.09 15.94
N GLY A 59 7.54 -3.21 14.94
CA GLY A 59 6.95 -1.87 14.93
C GLY A 59 7.54 -0.85 15.92
N ILE A 60 8.67 -1.15 16.58
CA ILE A 60 9.41 -0.22 17.45
C ILE A 60 9.75 1.11 16.77
N ASP A 61 10.13 1.07 15.49
CA ASP A 61 10.53 2.22 14.68
C ASP A 61 9.36 2.74 13.81
N PHE A 62 8.17 2.14 13.91
CA PHE A 62 6.99 2.53 13.14
C PHE A 62 6.12 3.52 13.92
N GLN A 63 5.75 4.63 13.27
CA GLN A 63 4.82 5.61 13.85
C GLN A 63 3.42 4.98 13.96
N GLY A 64 3.08 4.52 15.16
CA GLY A 64 1.85 3.75 15.43
C GLY A 64 2.08 2.40 16.13
N GLY A 65 3.35 1.99 16.32
CA GLY A 65 3.71 0.78 17.05
C GLY A 65 3.55 -0.51 16.23
N PRO A 66 3.37 -1.67 16.89
CA PRO A 66 3.29 -2.98 16.23
C PRO A 66 2.01 -3.14 15.40
N THR A 67 2.07 -2.82 14.10
CA THR A 67 0.90 -2.92 13.22
C THR A 67 0.65 -4.33 12.66
N GLY A 68 1.59 -5.27 12.79
CA GLY A 68 1.57 -6.54 12.08
C GLY A 68 2.47 -6.59 10.84
N ARG A 69 3.38 -5.62 10.70
CA ARG A 69 4.53 -5.71 9.78
C ARG A 69 5.62 -6.56 10.42
N PHE A 70 6.23 -7.45 9.64
CA PHE A 70 7.35 -8.29 10.09
C PHE A 70 8.69 -7.53 10.09
N THR A 71 8.64 -6.25 10.46
CA THR A 71 9.76 -5.30 10.47
C THR A 71 9.65 -4.38 11.69
N ASN A 72 10.75 -3.74 12.07
CA ASN A 72 10.72 -2.73 13.13
C ASN A 72 10.02 -1.44 12.70
N GLY A 73 10.09 -1.10 11.41
CA GLY A 73 9.54 0.13 10.84
C GLY A 73 8.74 -0.15 9.56
N LYS A 74 8.89 0.72 8.57
CA LYS A 74 8.29 0.57 7.23
C LYS A 74 8.82 -0.70 6.54
N SER A 75 7.93 -1.40 5.84
CA SER A 75 8.25 -2.51 4.94
C SER A 75 8.73 -1.96 3.58
N ILE A 76 9.26 -2.84 2.72
CA ILE A 76 9.69 -2.46 1.37
C ILE A 76 8.54 -1.87 0.53
N ILE A 77 7.32 -2.31 0.77
CA ILE A 77 6.12 -1.82 0.08
C ILE A 77 5.73 -0.42 0.56
N ASP A 78 5.94 -0.12 1.85
CA ASP A 78 5.69 1.23 2.35
C ASP A 78 6.71 2.21 1.77
N LEU A 79 7.97 1.80 1.66
CA LEU A 79 9.00 2.61 1.00
C LEU A 79 8.70 2.82 -0.49
N LEU A 80 8.20 1.78 -1.17
CA LEU A 80 7.74 1.91 -2.54
C LEU A 80 6.54 2.86 -2.65
N GLY A 81 5.58 2.76 -1.73
CA GLY A 81 4.44 3.70 -1.65
C GLY A 81 4.91 5.15 -1.50
N ASP A 82 5.85 5.40 -0.58
CA ASP A 82 6.44 6.73 -0.40
C ASP A 82 7.09 7.25 -1.70
N LEU A 83 7.84 6.40 -2.43
CA LEU A 83 8.47 6.75 -3.71
C LEU A 83 7.44 7.03 -4.82
N LEU A 84 6.29 6.35 -4.79
CA LEU A 84 5.20 6.53 -5.74
C LEU A 84 4.25 7.67 -5.35
N GLY A 85 4.47 8.34 -4.22
CA GLY A 85 3.58 9.39 -3.70
C GLY A 85 2.25 8.87 -3.17
N LEU A 86 2.16 7.58 -2.85
CA LEU A 86 0.95 6.93 -2.35
C LEU A 86 0.93 6.94 -0.81
N PRO A 87 -0.27 7.05 -0.19
CA PRO A 87 -0.39 6.88 1.25
C PRO A 87 -0.05 5.45 1.68
N LEU A 88 0.18 5.25 2.97
CA LEU A 88 0.34 3.90 3.53
C LEU A 88 -0.89 3.06 3.20
N LEU A 89 -0.66 1.93 2.53
CA LEU A 89 -1.74 1.06 2.12
C LEU A 89 -2.43 0.43 3.33
N PRO A 90 -3.77 0.40 3.36
CA PRO A 90 -4.51 -0.32 4.39
C PRO A 90 -4.36 -1.83 4.23
N ALA A 91 -4.46 -2.57 5.34
CA ALA A 91 -4.60 -4.03 5.30
C ALA A 91 -6.00 -4.39 4.76
N PHE A 92 -6.11 -5.36 3.87
CA PHE A 92 -7.38 -5.85 3.37
C PHE A 92 -8.37 -6.22 4.49
N THR A 93 -7.92 -6.81 5.59
CA THR A 93 -8.84 -7.19 6.67
C THR A 93 -9.52 -6.01 7.37
N VAL A 94 -8.93 -4.81 7.33
CA VAL A 94 -9.59 -3.59 7.82
C VAL A 94 -10.51 -2.95 6.77
N THR A 95 -10.45 -3.37 5.50
CA THR A 95 -11.36 -2.83 4.47
C THR A 95 -12.81 -3.33 4.64
N PHE A 96 -13.03 -4.46 5.32
CA PHE A 96 -14.37 -4.98 5.63
C PHE A 96 -15.18 -4.12 6.62
N THR A 97 -14.57 -3.15 7.31
CA THR A 97 -15.29 -2.24 8.19
C THR A 97 -15.97 -1.08 7.45
N GLY A 98 -15.85 -1.02 6.11
CA GLY A 98 -16.50 -0.01 5.27
C GLY A 98 -15.87 1.38 5.32
N GLN A 99 -14.70 1.52 5.96
CA GLN A 99 -14.08 2.82 6.25
C GLN A 99 -12.92 3.20 5.32
N LEU A 100 -12.60 2.42 4.29
CA LEU A 100 -11.37 2.60 3.52
C LEU A 100 -11.59 2.78 2.03
N ASP A 101 -10.93 3.81 1.49
CA ASP A 101 -10.93 4.13 0.07
C ASP A 101 -10.00 3.19 -0.69
N ILE A 102 -10.59 2.14 -1.28
CA ILE A 102 -9.89 1.16 -2.14
C ILE A 102 -9.29 1.85 -3.38
N ARG A 103 -9.69 3.09 -3.71
CA ARG A 103 -9.22 3.83 -4.89
C ARG A 103 -7.72 4.12 -4.86
N VAL A 104 -7.10 4.22 -3.68
CA VAL A 104 -5.64 4.43 -3.55
C VAL A 104 -4.85 3.12 -3.48
N GLY A 105 -5.54 1.98 -3.45
CA GLY A 105 -4.94 0.65 -3.36
C GLY A 105 -5.09 -0.01 -1.99
N VAL A 106 -4.83 -1.32 -1.94
CA VAL A 106 -5.02 -2.17 -0.75
C VAL A 106 -3.93 -3.24 -0.69
N ASN A 107 -3.50 -3.58 0.52
CA ASN A 107 -2.57 -4.66 0.75
C ASN A 107 -3.32 -5.96 1.14
N TYR A 108 -3.25 -6.96 0.26
CA TYR A 108 -3.81 -8.31 0.43
C TYR A 108 -2.77 -9.33 0.92
N ALA A 109 -1.54 -8.92 1.23
CA ALA A 109 -0.51 -9.83 1.75
C ALA A 109 -0.94 -10.49 3.06
N SER A 110 -0.47 -11.69 3.34
CA SER A 110 -0.85 -12.43 4.55
C SER A 110 0.30 -13.33 4.91
N ALA A 111 0.80 -13.22 6.13
CA ALA A 111 1.88 -14.09 6.55
C ALA A 111 1.47 -15.57 6.49
N ALA A 112 2.44 -16.39 6.10
CA ALA A 112 2.25 -17.79 5.73
C ALA A 112 1.34 -18.04 4.51
N ALA A 113 1.17 -17.05 3.62
CA ALA A 113 0.51 -17.29 2.35
C ALA A 113 1.32 -18.26 1.49
N GLY A 114 0.71 -19.40 1.18
CA GLY A 114 1.28 -20.40 0.30
C GLY A 114 0.91 -20.14 -1.16
N ILE A 115 1.82 -20.53 -2.06
CA ILE A 115 1.52 -20.59 -3.50
C ILE A 115 0.55 -21.74 -3.79
N LEU A 116 0.71 -22.86 -3.07
CA LEU A 116 -0.14 -24.05 -3.13
C LEU A 116 -1.00 -24.17 -1.87
N ASP A 117 -2.19 -24.75 -1.99
CA ASP A 117 -3.15 -25.01 -0.91
C ASP A 117 -2.46 -25.64 0.30
N GLU A 118 -1.65 -26.68 0.06
CA GLU A 118 -0.96 -27.44 1.09
C GLU A 118 0.13 -26.62 1.81
N SER A 119 0.78 -25.70 1.10
CA SER A 119 1.82 -24.84 1.68
C SER A 119 1.26 -23.70 2.54
N GLY A 120 0.03 -23.24 2.25
CA GLY A 120 -0.66 -22.21 3.03
C GLY A 120 -1.33 -22.72 4.30
N LEU A 121 -1.49 -24.05 4.42
CA LEU A 121 -2.21 -24.73 5.51
C LEU A 121 -1.38 -24.95 6.77
N ASN A 122 -0.05 -24.83 6.70
CA ASN A 122 0.84 -25.17 7.82
C ASN A 122 0.74 -24.22 9.02
N LEU A 123 0.29 -22.97 8.83
CA LEU A 123 0.25 -21.96 9.89
C LEU A 123 -1.10 -21.24 10.03
N VAL A 124 -2.01 -21.39 9.04
CA VAL A 124 -3.39 -20.84 9.03
C VAL A 124 -4.28 -21.68 8.12
N THR A 125 -5.51 -21.96 8.52
CA THR A 125 -6.54 -22.49 7.62
C THR A 125 -6.95 -21.38 6.64
N SER A 126 -6.54 -21.50 5.37
CA SER A 126 -7.02 -20.68 4.22
C SER A 126 -6.32 -19.34 3.91
N ASN A 127 -4.98 -19.28 3.85
CA ASN A 127 -4.22 -18.10 3.39
C ASN A 127 -3.69 -18.23 1.96
N LEU A 128 -4.52 -18.65 1.00
CA LEU A 128 -4.08 -18.85 -0.37
C LEU A 128 -3.84 -17.55 -1.14
N ILE A 129 -2.79 -17.52 -1.95
CA ILE A 129 -2.58 -16.41 -2.88
C ILE A 129 -3.69 -16.37 -3.95
N SER A 130 -4.16 -17.54 -4.40
CA SER A 130 -5.26 -17.65 -5.38
C SER A 130 -6.55 -17.01 -4.88
N SER A 131 -6.99 -17.28 -3.65
CA SER A 131 -8.21 -16.68 -3.09
C SER A 131 -8.12 -15.16 -2.94
N LYS A 132 -6.92 -14.63 -2.68
CA LYS A 132 -6.68 -13.18 -2.65
C LYS A 132 -6.76 -12.54 -4.03
N VAL A 133 -6.23 -13.24 -5.04
CA VAL A 133 -6.34 -12.80 -6.43
C VAL A 133 -7.81 -12.71 -6.85
N ASP A 134 -8.63 -13.71 -6.51
CA ASP A 134 -10.07 -13.69 -6.76
C ASP A 134 -10.76 -12.52 -6.03
N SER A 135 -10.37 -12.25 -4.78
CA SER A 135 -10.91 -11.13 -4.00
C SER A 135 -10.55 -9.75 -4.56
N LEU A 136 -9.40 -9.62 -5.26
CA LEU A 136 -9.04 -8.39 -5.97
C LEU A 136 -9.92 -8.22 -7.22
N PHE A 137 -10.14 -9.31 -7.97
CA PHE A 137 -10.82 -9.24 -9.25
C PHE A 137 -12.35 -9.19 -9.15
N SER A 138 -12.95 -9.71 -8.08
CA SER A 138 -14.41 -9.68 -7.88
C SER A 138 -15.00 -8.26 -7.97
N PRO A 139 -14.52 -7.25 -7.22
CA PRO A 139 -15.03 -5.87 -7.31
C PRO A 139 -14.73 -5.17 -8.64
N LEU A 140 -13.72 -5.64 -9.37
CA LEU A 140 -13.36 -5.09 -10.69
C LEU A 140 -14.27 -5.65 -11.79
N ASN A 141 -14.72 -6.90 -11.65
CA ASN A 141 -15.55 -7.56 -12.65
C ASN A 141 -17.02 -7.11 -12.58
N GLU A 142 -17.50 -6.70 -11.41
CA GLU A 142 -18.84 -6.13 -11.22
C GLU A 142 -19.02 -4.71 -11.81
N ARG A 143 -17.94 -4.11 -12.33
CA ARG A 143 -17.95 -2.76 -12.93
C ARG A 143 -17.83 -2.75 -14.46
N LYS A 144 -18.07 -3.88 -15.12
CA LYS A 144 -18.31 -3.96 -16.57
C LYS A 144 -19.80 -4.02 -16.86
#